data_AF-A0A150V766-F1
#
_entry.id   AF-A0A150V766-F1
#
_cell.length_a   1.000
_cell.length_b   1.000
_cell.length_c   1.000
_cell.angle_alpha   90.00
_cell.angle_beta   90.00
_cell.angle_gamma   90.00
#
_symmetry.space_group_name_H-M   'P 1'
#
loop_
_entity.id
_entity.type
_entity.pdbx_description
1 polymer ?
#
loop_
_entity_poly.entity_id
_entity_poly.type
_entity_poly.pdbx_seq_one_letter_code
_entity_poly.pdbx_strand_id
1 'polypeptide(L)'
;MALKSNPLEVKVAPYPSPGTRGIFVEKSVIAINPLKYKIQDFNPAIGGKALNYPTILGTDLAVTFISIGSNMINLKAGDRVLAHTPGSAMGIPQNSAFQKYV
;
A
#
# COMPACT_ATOMS: atom_id res chain seq x y z
N MET A 1 0.15 13.55 30.95
CA MET A 1 0.38 13.45 29.49
C MET A 1 -0.46 12.29 28.98
N ALA A 2 -1.25 12.49 27.91
CA ALA A 2 -1.97 11.39 27.28
C ALA A 2 -0.95 10.38 26.71
N LEU A 3 -1.20 9.09 26.87
CA LEU A 3 -0.43 8.01 26.25
C LEU A 3 -0.33 8.27 24.74
N LYS A 4 0.86 8.10 24.14
CA LYS A 4 1.05 8.10 22.68
C LYS A 4 0.08 7.09 22.08
N SER A 5 -1.07 7.53 21.58
CA SER A 5 -1.92 6.71 20.74
C SER A 5 -1.50 6.94 19.30
N ASN A 6 -0.53 6.15 18.84
CA ASN A 6 -0.26 5.98 17.42
C ASN A 6 -0.83 4.64 16.94
N PRO A 7 -2.13 4.32 17.13
CA PRO A 7 -2.63 3.10 16.55
C PRO A 7 -2.68 3.30 15.04
N LEU A 8 -2.09 2.35 14.32
CA LEU A 8 -2.51 2.11 12.96
C LEU A 8 -4.00 1.78 13.00
N GLU A 9 -4.81 2.59 12.33
CA GLU A 9 -6.27 2.46 12.34
C GLU A 9 -6.76 1.87 11.03
N VAL A 10 -7.69 0.92 11.12
CA VAL A 10 -8.42 0.42 9.96
C VAL A 10 -9.56 1.39 9.67
N LYS A 11 -9.49 2.07 8.52
CA LYS A 11 -10.49 3.02 8.03
C LYS A 11 -10.82 2.77 6.57
N VAL A 12 -11.89 3.40 6.09
CA VAL A 12 -12.21 3.45 4.67
C VAL A 12 -11.10 4.21 3.94
N ALA A 13 -10.58 3.61 2.87
CA ALA A 13 -9.66 4.25 1.93
C ALA A 13 -10.39 4.49 0.60
N PRO A 14 -10.01 5.52 -0.18
CA PRO A 14 -10.55 5.71 -1.52
C PRO A 14 -10.38 4.46 -2.38
N TYR A 15 -11.44 4.05 -3.08
CA TYR A 15 -11.34 2.96 -4.04
C TYR A 15 -10.46 3.43 -5.20
N PRO A 16 -9.36 2.74 -5.50
CA PRO A 16 -8.44 3.24 -6.50
C PRO A 16 -9.03 2.99 -7.90
N SER A 17 -8.97 4.02 -8.76
CA SER A 17 -9.43 3.87 -10.15
C SER A 17 -8.37 3.10 -10.93
N PRO A 18 -8.72 2.00 -11.61
CA PRO A 18 -7.74 1.25 -12.36
C PRO A 18 -7.16 2.14 -13.46
N GLY A 19 -5.88 2.48 -13.34
CA GLY A 19 -5.16 3.15 -14.42
C GLY A 19 -4.96 2.19 -15.60
N THR A 20 -4.38 2.69 -16.68
CA THR A 20 -4.03 1.87 -17.88
C THR A 20 -3.15 0.65 -17.57
N ARG A 21 -2.53 0.61 -16.39
CA ARG A 21 -1.58 -0.42 -15.94
C ARG A 21 -2.00 -1.18 -14.68
N GLY A 22 -3.24 -1.05 -14.20
CA GLY A 22 -3.76 -1.98 -13.20
C GLY A 22 -4.96 -1.47 -12.42
N ILE A 23 -5.77 -2.40 -11.87
CA ILE A 23 -5.86 -2.74 -10.43
C ILE A 23 -6.67 -4.07 -10.25
N PHE A 24 -6.39 -4.85 -9.19
CA PHE A 24 -7.34 -5.32 -8.14
C PHE A 24 -6.93 -6.65 -7.51
N VAL A 25 -7.06 -6.69 -6.18
CA VAL A 25 -6.89 -7.86 -5.33
C VAL A 25 -8.14 -8.09 -4.50
N GLU A 26 -8.55 -9.35 -4.35
CA GLU A 26 -9.51 -9.76 -3.33
C GLU A 26 -8.82 -10.16 -2.02
N LYS A 27 -7.64 -10.77 -2.13
CA LYS A 27 -6.86 -11.34 -1.02
C LYS A 27 -5.40 -10.96 -1.16
N SER A 28 -4.95 -10.04 -0.31
CA SER A 28 -3.54 -9.73 -0.15
C SER A 28 -3.01 -10.34 1.14
N VAL A 29 -1.83 -10.95 1.06
CA VAL A 29 -0.99 -11.16 2.25
C VAL A 29 0.04 -10.03 2.24
N ILE A 30 0.16 -9.31 3.35
CA ILE A 30 1.05 -8.17 3.49
C ILE A 30 2.21 -8.51 4.41
N ALA A 31 3.39 -7.95 4.15
CA ALA A 31 4.52 -8.09 5.07
C ALA A 31 4.62 -6.88 6.01
N ILE A 32 4.75 -7.16 7.30
CA ILE A 32 5.15 -6.16 8.29
C ILE A 32 6.68 -6.08 8.29
N ASN A 33 7.22 -4.86 8.20
CA ASN A 33 8.66 -4.61 8.28
C ASN A 33 8.96 -3.64 9.44
N PRO A 34 10.17 -3.67 10.02
CA PRO A 34 10.59 -2.74 11.08
C PRO A 34 10.37 -1.26 10.74
N LEU A 35 10.43 -0.89 9.46
CA LEU A 35 10.20 0.49 9.06
C LEU A 35 8.82 1.02 9.47
N LYS A 36 7.79 0.16 9.58
CA LYS A 36 6.42 0.60 9.83
C LYS A 36 6.21 1.12 11.26
N TYR A 37 6.85 0.53 12.28
CA TYR A 37 6.81 1.11 13.63
C TYR A 37 7.66 2.39 13.68
N LYS A 38 8.83 2.40 13.01
CA LYS A 38 9.69 3.60 12.99
C LYS A 38 9.00 4.81 12.37
N ILE A 39 8.21 4.60 11.31
CA ILE A 39 7.38 5.64 10.71
C ILE A 39 6.41 6.22 11.74
N GLN A 40 5.65 5.37 12.43
CA GLN A 40 4.67 5.78 13.44
C GLN A 40 5.32 6.55 14.61
N ASP A 41 6.50 6.13 15.06
CA ASP A 41 7.13 6.70 16.25
C ASP A 41 8.01 7.93 15.98
N PHE A 42 8.63 8.00 14.80
CA PHE A 42 9.71 8.95 14.52
C PHE A 42 9.54 9.75 13.22
N ASN A 43 8.62 9.38 12.33
CA ASN A 43 8.48 9.95 10.97
C ASN A 43 9.83 10.25 10.27
N PRO A 44 10.71 9.25 10.11
CA PRO A 44 12.01 9.46 9.47
C PRO A 44 11.81 9.82 7.99
N ALA A 45 12.79 10.54 7.41
CA ALA A 45 12.77 10.85 5.98
C ALA A 45 12.90 9.55 5.15
N ILE A 46 11.91 9.25 4.32
CA ILE A 46 11.88 8.10 3.41
C ILE A 46 11.93 8.63 1.98
N GLY A 47 12.93 8.19 1.19
CA GLY A 47 13.12 8.72 -0.16
C GLY A 47 13.45 10.21 -0.20
N GLY A 48 14.15 10.71 0.82
CA GLY A 48 14.59 12.11 0.91
C GLY A 48 13.57 13.09 1.49
N LYS A 49 12.38 12.63 1.91
CA LYS A 49 11.32 13.49 2.49
C LYS A 49 10.61 12.82 3.65
N ALA A 50 10.13 13.63 4.60
CA ALA A 50 9.22 13.15 5.64
C ALA A 50 7.88 12.71 5.01
N LEU A 51 7.17 11.80 5.67
CA LEU A 51 5.85 11.38 5.22
C LEU A 51 4.81 12.42 5.65
N ASN A 52 3.87 12.68 4.74
CA ASN A 52 2.66 13.43 5.06
C ASN A 52 1.65 12.49 5.71
N TYR A 53 0.99 12.97 6.76
CA TYR A 53 -0.10 12.27 7.43
C TYR A 53 -1.45 12.95 7.17
N PRO A 54 -2.57 12.21 7.16
CA PRO A 54 -2.65 10.75 7.26
C PRO A 54 -2.13 10.05 5.99
N THR A 55 -1.61 8.83 6.14
CA THR A 55 -1.13 8.01 5.01
C THR A 55 -1.36 6.53 5.25
N ILE A 56 -1.38 5.76 4.17
CA ILE A 56 -1.46 4.29 4.22
C ILE A 56 -0.04 3.75 4.20
N LEU A 57 0.30 2.88 5.16
CA LEU A 57 1.61 2.25 5.27
C LEU A 57 1.67 0.95 4.46
N GLY A 58 2.84 0.28 4.49
CA GLY A 58 3.03 -1.00 3.82
C GLY A 58 3.65 -0.87 2.44
N THR A 59 4.52 -1.82 2.10
CA THR A 59 5.26 -1.81 0.82
C THR A 59 5.30 -3.15 0.13
N ASP A 60 5.00 -4.25 0.81
CA ASP A 60 5.25 -5.59 0.27
C ASP A 60 4.00 -6.42 0.43
N LEU A 61 3.55 -7.01 -0.68
CA LEU A 61 2.36 -7.83 -0.70
C LEU A 61 2.43 -8.94 -1.75
N ALA A 62 1.69 -10.01 -1.46
CA ALA A 62 1.35 -11.07 -2.39
C ALA A 62 -0.15 -10.99 -2.70
N VAL A 63 -0.50 -11.20 -3.97
CA VAL A 63 -1.77 -10.76 -4.56
C VAL A 63 -2.31 -11.84 -5.48
N THR A 64 -3.64 -11.90 -5.66
CA THR A 64 -4.27 -12.53 -6.83
C THR A 64 -5.03 -11.48 -7.63
N PHE A 65 -4.77 -11.36 -8.93
CA PHE A 65 -5.47 -10.39 -9.76
C PHE A 65 -6.94 -10.77 -9.94
N ILE A 66 -7.86 -9.82 -9.71
CA ILE A 66 -9.27 -9.97 -10.13
C ILE A 66 -9.58 -9.23 -11.42
N SER A 67 -8.76 -8.25 -11.80
CA SER A 67 -8.78 -7.63 -13.13
C SER A 67 -7.41 -7.05 -13.48
N ILE A 68 -7.18 -6.78 -14.77
CA ILE A 68 -5.94 -6.19 -15.27
C ILE A 68 -6.26 -4.93 -16.08
N GLY A 69 -5.32 -3.99 -16.12
CA GLY A 69 -5.42 -2.86 -17.05
C GLY A 69 -5.37 -3.34 -18.50
N SER A 70 -6.02 -2.62 -19.41
CA SER A 70 -6.17 -2.99 -20.83
C SER A 70 -4.85 -3.21 -21.57
N ASN A 71 -3.74 -2.67 -21.06
CA ASN A 71 -2.43 -2.72 -21.71
C ASN A 71 -1.51 -3.82 -21.13
N MET A 72 -2.02 -4.68 -20.25
CA MET A 72 -1.26 -5.77 -19.64
C MET A 72 -1.32 -7.01 -20.54
N ILE A 73 -0.18 -7.40 -21.13
CA ILE A 73 -0.12 -8.48 -22.13
C ILE A 73 0.31 -9.84 -21.58
N ASN A 74 0.90 -9.89 -20.37
CA ASN A 74 1.51 -11.10 -19.80
C ASN A 74 0.87 -11.57 -18.48
N LEU A 75 -0.23 -10.94 -18.07
CA LEU A 75 -0.92 -11.24 -16.83
C LEU A 75 -2.41 -11.38 -17.12
N LYS A 76 -3.09 -12.21 -16.33
CA LYS A 76 -4.55 -12.39 -16.39
C LYS A 76 -5.16 -12.46 -15.00
N ALA A 77 -6.48 -12.28 -14.93
CA ALA A 77 -7.22 -12.56 -13.71
C ALA A 77 -6.95 -13.99 -13.22
N GLY A 78 -6.79 -14.16 -11.91
CA GLY A 78 -6.39 -15.41 -11.26
C GLY A 78 -4.86 -15.60 -11.12
N ASP A 79 -4.03 -14.84 -11.84
CA ASP A 79 -2.58 -14.91 -11.63
C ASP A 79 -2.20 -14.38 -10.25
N ARG A 80 -1.22 -15.05 -9.62
CA ARG A 80 -0.66 -14.63 -8.35
C ARG A 80 0.65 -13.89 -8.57
N VAL A 81 0.80 -12.71 -7.99
CA VAL A 81 2.02 -11.92 -8.10
C VAL A 81 2.52 -11.43 -6.74
N LEU A 82 3.82 -11.20 -6.69
CA LEU A 82 4.48 -10.44 -5.62
C LEU A 82 4.67 -9.01 -6.12
N ALA A 83 4.37 -8.03 -5.28
CA ALA A 83 4.48 -6.62 -5.62
C ALA A 83 5.17 -5.82 -4.52
N HIS A 84 6.00 -4.87 -4.95
CA HIS A 84 6.53 -3.80 -4.11
C HIS A 84 5.80 -2.49 -4.43
N THR A 85 5.18 -1.89 -3.42
CA THR A 85 4.24 -0.77 -3.57
C THR A 85 4.69 0.42 -2.68
N PRO A 86 5.59 1.29 -3.19
CA PRO A 86 6.23 2.33 -2.37
C PRO A 86 5.35 3.59 -2.20
N GLY A 87 4.02 3.44 -2.15
CA GLY A 87 3.05 4.54 -2.15
C GLY A 87 3.28 5.56 -1.04
N SER A 88 3.55 5.09 0.19
CA SER A 88 3.86 5.97 1.32
C SER A 88 5.06 6.87 1.02
N ALA A 89 6.17 6.30 0.55
CA ALA A 89 7.39 7.04 0.23
C ALA A 89 7.20 8.02 -0.94
N MET A 90 6.37 7.66 -1.92
CA MET A 90 6.08 8.53 -3.06
C MET A 90 5.08 9.65 -2.71
N GLY A 91 4.30 9.50 -1.63
CA GLY A 91 3.18 10.39 -1.33
C GLY A 91 1.94 10.07 -2.18
N ILE A 92 1.80 8.81 -2.60
CA ILE A 92 0.67 8.29 -3.37
C ILE A 92 0.06 7.13 -2.55
N PRO A 93 -0.75 7.42 -1.53
CA PRO A 93 -1.23 6.40 -0.58
C PRO A 93 -2.01 5.26 -1.24
N GLN A 94 -2.62 5.50 -2.40
CA GLN A 94 -3.33 4.49 -3.19
C GLN A 94 -2.41 3.34 -3.62
N ASN A 95 -1.09 3.56 -3.65
CA ASN A 95 -0.09 2.56 -4.01
C ASN A 95 0.62 1.99 -2.77
N SER A 96 -0.02 1.96 -1.60
CA SER A 96 0.53 1.38 -0.36
C SER A 96 -0.06 0.01 -0.06
N ALA A 97 0.65 -0.84 0.68
CA ALA A 97 0.23 -2.24 0.84
C ALA A 97 -0.85 -2.48 1.92
N PHE A 98 -0.96 -1.65 2.96
CA PHE A 98 -1.87 -1.91 4.09
C PHE A 98 -3.31 -1.45 3.80
N GLN A 99 -3.86 -1.95 2.70
CA GLN A 99 -5.21 -1.71 2.26
C GLN A 99 -5.70 -2.89 1.41
N LYS A 100 -7.02 -2.96 1.23
CA LYS A 100 -7.66 -4.07 0.51
C LYS A 100 -7.40 -4.02 -1.01
N TYR A 101 -7.24 -2.82 -1.56
CA TYR A 101 -7.11 -2.58 -3.00
C TYR A 101 -5.88 -1.72 -3.26
N VAL A 102 -5.01 -2.16 -4.18
CA VAL A 102 -3.77 -1.51 -4.59
C VAL A 102 -3.47 -1.84 -6.05
#